data_AF-A0AAJ2U5R0-F1
#
_entry.id   AF-A0AAJ2U5R0-F1
#
_cell.length_a   1.000
_cell.length_b   1.000
_cell.length_c   1.000
_cell.angle_alpha   90.00
_cell.angle_beta   90.00
_cell.angle_gamma   90.00
#
_symmetry.space_group_name_H-M   'P 1'
#
loop_
_entity.id
_entity.type
_entity.pdbx_description
1 polymer ?
#
loop_
_entity_poly.entity_id
_entity_poly.type
_entity_poly.pdbx_seq_one_letter_code
_entity_poly.pdbx_strand_id
1 'polypeptide(L)'
;QESIRYSKQMTSLPLLVRMDGGNDSADNIATCLKEGAGFIIKRNPRREKPEAWLAIAEQKEECIQEREGKRVFYGSVRVKPKGLDK
;
A
#
# COMPACT_ATOMS: atom_id res chain seq x y z
N GLN A 1 -5.04 16.22 11.53
CA GLN A 1 -4.68 16.94 10.27
C GLN A 1 -3.36 17.72 10.40
N GLU A 2 -2.93 18.15 11.60
CA GLU A 2 -1.71 18.96 11.77
C GLU A 2 -0.38 18.19 11.83
N SER A 3 -0.41 16.86 12.01
CA SER A 3 0.80 16.07 12.31
C SER A 3 1.87 16.17 11.22
N ILE A 4 1.48 16.12 9.94
CA ILE A 4 2.42 16.25 8.81
C ILE A 4 3.08 17.63 8.81
N ARG A 5 2.30 18.69 9.08
CA ARG A 5 2.80 20.07 9.15
C ARG A 5 3.82 20.24 10.26
N TYR A 6 3.55 19.71 11.45
CA TYR A 6 4.51 19.73 12.56
C TYR A 6 5.75 18.88 12.27
N SER A 7 5.62 17.71 11.65
CA SER A 7 6.77 16.90 11.27
C SER A 7 7.73 17.63 10.33
N LYS A 8 7.22 18.43 9.39
CA LYS A 8 8.06 19.26 8.50
C LYS A 8 8.84 20.36 9.20
N GLN A 9 8.40 20.80 10.39
CA GLN A 9 9.17 21.76 11.19
C GLN A 9 10.35 21.08 11.89
N MET A 10 10.29 19.76 12.08
CA MET A 10 11.31 18.97 12.75
C MET A 10 12.37 18.41 11.80
N THR A 11 12.08 18.33 10.50
CA THR A 11 13.02 17.81 9.49
C THR A 11 12.77 18.42 8.11
N SER A 12 13.86 18.62 7.36
CA SER A 12 13.82 18.98 5.94
C SER A 12 13.76 17.77 5.01
N LEU A 13 13.86 16.55 5.54
CA LEU A 13 13.81 15.32 4.75
C LEU A 13 12.37 15.04 4.25
N PRO A 14 12.22 14.35 3.09
CA PRO A 14 10.91 13.92 2.62
C PRO A 14 10.18 13.06 3.67
N LEU A 15 8.90 13.34 3.87
CA LEU A 15 8.04 12.56 4.77
C LEU A 15 7.37 11.41 4.02
N LEU A 16 7.37 10.23 4.63
CA LEU A 16 6.63 9.05 4.18
C LEU A 16 5.63 8.61 5.24
N VAL A 17 4.34 8.77 4.97
CA VAL A 17 3.25 8.37 5.85
C VAL A 17 2.89 6.91 5.59
N ARG A 18 2.96 6.07 6.61
CA ARG A 18 2.46 4.70 6.54
C ARG A 18 1.06 4.63 7.14
N MET A 19 0.08 4.27 6.32
CA MET A 19 -1.30 4.04 6.76
C MET A 19 -1.58 2.53 6.78
N ASP A 20 -2.43 2.09 7.72
CA ASP A 20 -3.06 0.78 7.65
C ASP A 20 -4.42 0.89 6.94
N GLY A 21 -5.04 -0.26 6.62
CA GLY A 21 -6.35 -0.29 5.98
C GLY A 21 -7.52 0.18 6.86
N GLY A 22 -7.26 0.73 8.04
CA GLY A 22 -8.23 1.47 8.86
C GLY A 22 -8.07 2.99 8.73
N ASN A 23 -6.93 3.45 8.21
CA ASN A 23 -6.57 4.86 8.05
C ASN A 23 -6.37 5.26 6.58
N ASP A 24 -6.75 4.40 5.63
CA ASP A 24 -6.60 4.63 4.18
C ASP A 24 -7.79 5.36 3.55
N SER A 25 -8.51 6.16 4.35
CA SER A 25 -9.61 6.98 3.85
C SER A 25 -9.13 8.00 2.80
N ALA A 26 -10.04 8.38 1.90
CA ALA A 26 -9.76 9.40 0.88
C ALA A 26 -9.30 10.73 1.50
N ASP A 27 -9.86 11.11 2.66
CA ASP A 27 -9.51 12.34 3.36
C ASP A 27 -8.06 12.32 3.88
N ASN A 28 -7.58 11.18 4.38
CA ASN A 28 -6.20 11.02 4.83
C ASN A 28 -5.22 11.07 3.65
N ILE A 29 -5.57 10.42 2.54
CA ILE A 29 -4.78 10.48 1.29
C ILE A 29 -4.74 11.93 0.76
N ALA A 30 -5.88 12.61 0.71
CA ALA A 30 -5.98 14.00 0.28
C ALA A 30 -5.13 14.92 1.17
N THR A 31 -5.09 14.67 2.48
CA THR A 31 -4.22 15.39 3.41
C THR A 31 -2.74 15.17 3.08
N CYS A 32 -2.32 13.92 2.82
CA CYS A 32 -0.94 13.64 2.43
C CYS A 32 -0.56 14.36 1.12
N LEU A 33 -1.45 14.34 0.12
CA LEU A 33 -1.25 15.01 -1.16
C LEU A 33 -1.18 16.54 -1.00
N LYS A 34 -2.12 17.14 -0.26
CA LYS A 34 -2.16 18.58 0.02
C LYS A 34 -0.88 19.04 0.71
N GLU A 35 -0.41 18.27 1.68
CA GLU A 35 0.82 18.55 2.40
C GLU A 35 2.06 18.03 1.67
N GLY A 36 1.98 17.52 0.43
CA GLY A 36 3.14 17.04 -0.32
C GLY A 36 3.96 15.95 0.38
N ALA A 37 3.32 15.12 1.22
CA ALA A 37 3.94 13.97 1.85
C ALA A 37 3.70 12.71 1.01
N GLY A 38 4.73 11.88 0.87
CA GLY A 38 4.57 10.55 0.31
C GLY A 38 3.76 9.66 1.23
N PHE A 39 3.12 8.62 0.70
CA PHE A 39 2.39 7.66 1.53
C PHE A 39 2.48 6.22 0.99
N ILE A 40 2.37 5.27 1.92
CA ILE A 40 2.15 3.85 1.64
C ILE A 40 0.96 3.35 2.46
N ILE A 41 0.18 2.44 1.88
CA ILE A 41 -1.00 1.86 2.53
C ILE A 41 -0.77 0.35 2.69
N LYS A 42 -0.86 -0.14 3.92
CA LYS A 42 -0.92 -1.59 4.19
C LYS A 42 -2.30 -2.08 3.73
N ARG A 43 -2.34 -2.60 2.50
CA ARG A 43 -3.55 -3.10 1.85
C ARG A 43 -4.24 -4.19 2.68
N ASN A 44 -5.57 -4.13 2.73
CA ASN A 44 -6.42 -5.07 3.45
C ASN A 44 -7.26 -5.91 2.45
N PRO A 45 -6.82 -7.14 2.10
CA PRO A 45 -7.46 -7.94 1.05
C PRO A 45 -8.74 -8.68 1.49
N ARG A 46 -9.31 -8.41 2.68
CA ARG A 46 -10.45 -9.18 3.25
C ARG A 46 -11.70 -9.28 2.36
N ARG A 47 -11.90 -8.32 1.45
CA ARG A 47 -13.04 -8.30 0.51
C ARG A 47 -12.68 -8.79 -0.89
N GLU A 48 -11.45 -9.26 -1.07
CA GLU A 48 -10.91 -9.68 -2.35
C GLU A 48 -10.88 -11.21 -2.44
N LYS A 49 -10.92 -11.75 -3.67
CA LYS A 49 -10.92 -13.19 -3.91
C LYS A 49 -9.50 -13.75 -3.80
N PRO A 50 -9.24 -14.73 -2.91
CA PRO A 50 -7.92 -15.37 -2.82
C PRO A 50 -7.43 -15.95 -4.15
N GLU A 51 -8.34 -16.49 -4.96
CA GLU A 51 -8.02 -17.11 -6.25
C GLU A 51 -7.48 -16.11 -7.27
N ALA A 52 -7.97 -14.86 -7.22
CA ALA A 52 -7.45 -13.80 -8.08
C ALA A 52 -6.01 -13.42 -7.69
N TRP A 53 -5.71 -13.40 -6.40
CA TRP A 53 -4.35 -13.17 -5.91
C TRP A 53 -3.41 -14.33 -6.23
N LEU A 54 -3.88 -15.57 -6.14
CA LEU A 54 -3.11 -16.74 -6.53
C LEU A 54 -2.76 -16.70 -8.02
N ALA A 55 -3.72 -16.40 -8.90
CA ALA A 55 -3.47 -16.30 -10.34
C ALA A 55 -2.44 -15.21 -10.68
N ILE A 56 -2.41 -14.10 -9.93
CA ILE A 56 -1.37 -13.06 -10.06
C ILE A 56 -0.01 -13.57 -9.57
N ALA A 57 0.00 -14.27 -8.43
CA ALA A 57 1.21 -14.78 -7.79
C ALA A 57 1.90 -15.86 -8.64
N GLU A 58 1.13 -16.75 -9.26
CA GLU A 58 1.66 -17.83 -10.12
C GLU A 58 2.26 -17.31 -11.44
N GLN A 59 2.01 -16.05 -11.82
CA GLN A 59 2.67 -15.38 -12.94
C GLN A 59 4.03 -14.77 -12.56
N LYS A 60 4.44 -14.84 -11.28
CA LYS A 60 5.69 -14.23 -10.79
C LYS A 60 6.82 -15.25 -10.74
N GLU A 61 8.03 -14.72 -10.90
CA GLU A 61 9.25 -15.53 -11.03
C GLU A 61 9.74 -16.06 -9.67
N GLU A 62 9.45 -15.36 -8.56
CA GLU A 62 9.94 -15.73 -7.24
C GLU A 62 8.89 -16.50 -6.43
N CYS A 63 9.04 -17.83 -6.40
CA CYS A 63 8.31 -18.72 -5.51
C CYS A 63 9.29 -19.52 -4.65
N ILE A 64 9.12 -19.48 -3.33
CA ILE A 64 9.88 -20.30 -2.38
C ILE A 64 8.96 -21.23 -1.62
N GLN A 65 9.46 -22.42 -1.28
CA GLN A 65 8.81 -23.29 -0.32
C GLN A 65 9.36 -22.98 1.08
N GLU A 66 8.61 -22.19 1.86
CA GLU A 66 9.05 -21.76 3.19
C GLU A 66 9.06 -22.92 4.20
N ARG A 67 8.09 -23.85 4.07
CA ARG A 67 7.99 -25.10 4.83
C ARG A 67 7.16 -26.12 4.05
N GLU A 68 7.10 -27.36 4.53
CA GLU A 68 6.25 -28.40 3.93
C GLU A 68 4.80 -27.90 3.79
N GLY A 69 4.25 -28.02 2.57
CA GLY A 69 2.91 -27.56 2.23
C GLY A 69 2.72 -26.04 2.10
N LYS A 70 3.75 -25.20 2.31
CA LYS A 70 3.63 -23.74 2.20
C LYS A 70 4.54 -23.16 1.12
N ARG A 71 3.90 -22.62 0.07
CA ARG A 71 4.56 -21.81 -0.97
C ARG A 71 4.35 -20.32 -0.68
N VAL A 72 5.40 -19.52 -0.84
CA VAL A 72 5.38 -18.07 -0.72
C VAL A 72 5.83 -17.48 -2.05
N PHE A 73 5.01 -16.59 -2.60
CA PHE A 73 5.29 -15.89 -3.84
C PHE A 73 5.64 -14.44 -3.53
N TYR A 74 6.74 -13.95 -4.08
CA TYR A 74 7.13 -12.55 -3.99
C TYR A 74 6.94 -11.88 -5.33
N GLY A 75 6.47 -10.64 -5.31
CA GLY A 75 6.30 -9.87 -6.52
C GLY A 75 5.53 -8.58 -6.30
N SER A 76 5.44 -7.81 -7.39
CA SER A 76 4.65 -6.59 -7.43
C SER A 76 3.78 -6.57 -8.69
N VAL A 77 2.66 -5.86 -8.59
CA VAL A 77 1.77 -5.57 -9.72
C VAL A 77 1.45 -4.09 -9.73
N ARG A 78 1.53 -3.47 -10.90
CA ARG A 78 0.96 -2.14 -11.11
C ARG A 78 -0.53 -2.31 -11.39
N VAL A 79 -1.35 -1.67 -10.58
CA VAL A 79 -2.80 -1.64 -10.75
C VAL A 79 -3.24 -0.20 -10.96
N LYS A 80 -4.23 0.01 -11.83
CA LYS A 80 -4.96 1.27 -11.90
C LYS A 80 -6.15 1.16 -10.95
N PRO A 81 -6.13 1.80 -9.77
CA PRO A 81 -7.23 1.71 -8.84
C PRO A 81 -8.49 2.35 -9.42
N LYS A 82 -9.63 1.66 -9.31
CA LYS A 82 -10.95 2.21 -9.67
C LYS A 82 -11.24 3.45 -8.81
N GLY A 83 -11.76 4.50 -9.43
CA GLY A 83 -12.11 5.75 -8.74
C GLY A 83 -10.96 6.75 -8.55
N LEU A 84 -9.79 6.47 -9.15
CA LEU A 84 -8.65 7.38 -9.24
C LEU A 84 -8.37 7.79 -10.70
N ASP A 85 -9.40 7.67 -11.55
CA ASP A 85 -9.40 8.27 -12.88
C ASP A 85 -9.55 9.79 -12.70
N LYS A 86 -8.59 10.55 -13.25
CA LYS A 86 -8.69 12.02 -13.33
C LYS A 86 -9.79 12.42 -14.31
#